data_AF-A0A5E7QKX5-F1
#
_entry.id   AF-A0A5E7QKX5-F1
#
_cell.length_a   1.000
_cell.length_b   1.000
_cell.length_c   1.000
_cell.angle_alpha   90.00
_cell.angle_beta   90.00
_cell.angle_gamma   90.00
#
_symmetry.space_group_name_H-M   'P 1'
#
loop_
_entity.id
_entity.type
_entity.pdbx_description
1 polymer ?
#
loop_
_entity_poly.entity_id
_entity_poly.type
_entity_poly.pdbx_seq_one_letter_code
_entity_poly.pdbx_strand_id
1 'polypeptide(L)'
;MSEAKRQRLAWQLIEYCQQHFPQRLQGLDDAGQQQWAASCQRSADRHGYSAVDEVMRWVNLYAVLGDDFPDAPDQASYRQLLGEKGVLPEQRLNNLSAELQRHQLAQKELFA
;
A
#
# COMPACT_ATOMS: atom_id res chain seq x y z
N MET A 1 3.34 -16.52 -5.68
CA MET A 1 1.93 -16.51 -6.13
C MET A 1 1.87 -16.88 -7.62
N SER A 2 0.83 -17.58 -8.11
CA SER A 2 0.67 -17.85 -9.55
C SER A 2 0.13 -16.64 -10.30
N GLU A 3 0.30 -16.59 -11.62
CA GLU A 3 -0.14 -15.47 -12.46
C GLU A 3 -1.66 -15.22 -12.38
N ALA A 4 -2.46 -16.28 -12.45
CA ALA A 4 -3.91 -16.17 -12.30
C ALA A 4 -4.33 -15.60 -10.92
N LYS A 5 -3.59 -15.93 -9.86
CA LYS A 5 -3.85 -15.37 -8.52
C LYS A 5 -3.47 -13.89 -8.45
N ARG A 6 -2.37 -13.48 -9.07
CA ARG A 6 -1.95 -12.07 -9.18
C ARG A 6 -2.95 -11.22 -9.94
N GLN A 7 -3.48 -11.75 -11.04
CA GLN A 7 -4.51 -11.05 -11.82
C GLN A 7 -5.79 -10.89 -11.01
N ARG A 8 -6.27 -11.96 -10.36
CA ARG A 8 -7.43 -11.87 -9.47
C ARG A 8 -7.22 -10.84 -8.35
N LEU A 9 -6.05 -10.86 -7.72
CA LEU A 9 -5.72 -9.88 -6.69
C LEU A 9 -5.68 -8.47 -7.27
N ALA A 10 -5.10 -8.25 -8.46
CA ALA A 10 -5.09 -6.95 -9.12
C ALA A 10 -6.49 -6.36 -9.26
N TRP A 11 -7.46 -7.16 -9.73
CA TRP A 11 -8.86 -6.75 -9.80
C TRP A 11 -9.43 -6.35 -8.44
N GLN A 12 -9.17 -7.11 -7.38
CA GLN A 12 -9.61 -6.78 -6.03
C GLN A 12 -8.97 -5.49 -5.51
N LEU A 13 -7.70 -5.24 -5.81
CA LEU A 13 -7.00 -4.00 -5.42
C LEU A 13 -7.58 -2.79 -6.14
N ILE A 14 -7.91 -2.92 -7.43
CA ILE A 14 -8.55 -1.86 -8.22
C ILE A 14 -9.93 -1.57 -7.66
N GLU A 15 -10.76 -2.58 -7.46
CA GLU A 15 -12.12 -2.41 -6.91
C GLU A 15 -12.07 -1.74 -5.52
N TYR A 16 -11.20 -2.21 -4.63
CA TYR A 16 -10.99 -1.59 -3.33
C TYR A 16 -10.55 -0.13 -3.44
N CYS A 17 -9.59 0.17 -4.32
CA CYS A 17 -9.08 1.52 -4.49
C CYS A 17 -10.15 2.46 -5.09
N GLN A 18 -10.97 1.99 -6.04
CA GLN A 18 -12.08 2.76 -6.57
C GLN A 18 -13.13 3.11 -5.50
N GLN A 19 -13.39 2.19 -4.56
CA GLN A 19 -14.37 2.41 -3.48
C GLN A 19 -13.86 3.35 -2.38
N HIS A 20 -12.58 3.24 -2.01
CA HIS A 20 -12.03 3.93 -0.83
C HIS A 20 -11.12 5.12 -1.16
N PHE A 21 -10.47 5.12 -2.33
CA PHE A 21 -9.50 6.11 -2.76
C PHE A 21 -9.71 6.49 -4.24
N PRO A 22 -10.92 6.88 -4.66
CA PRO A 22 -11.25 7.07 -6.07
C PRO A 22 -10.32 8.06 -6.78
N GLN A 23 -9.79 9.05 -6.06
CA GLN A 23 -8.86 10.03 -6.62
C GLN A 23 -7.53 9.40 -7.08
N ARG A 24 -7.14 8.23 -6.55
CA ARG A 24 -5.89 7.56 -6.94
C ARG A 24 -5.94 6.92 -8.31
N LEU A 25 -7.11 6.46 -8.73
CA LEU A 25 -7.31 5.87 -10.05
C LEU A 25 -7.95 6.84 -11.04
N GLN A 26 -8.24 8.07 -10.60
CA GLN A 26 -8.89 9.07 -11.43
C GLN A 26 -8.00 9.43 -12.63
N GLY A 27 -8.57 9.31 -13.83
CA GLY A 27 -7.88 9.62 -15.08
C GLY A 27 -7.02 8.48 -15.63
N LEU A 28 -6.91 7.35 -14.92
CA LEU A 28 -6.31 6.13 -15.45
C LEU A 28 -7.35 5.35 -16.25
N ASP A 29 -6.96 4.91 -17.45
CA ASP A 29 -7.69 3.90 -18.21
C ASP A 29 -7.49 2.51 -17.59
N ASP A 30 -8.17 1.50 -18.13
CA ASP A 30 -8.12 0.13 -17.60
C ASP A 30 -6.68 -0.41 -17.56
N ALA A 31 -5.87 -0.11 -18.58
CA ALA A 31 -4.47 -0.50 -18.63
C ALA A 31 -3.65 0.19 -17.52
N GLY A 32 -3.87 1.48 -17.28
CA GLY A 32 -3.26 2.24 -16.20
C GLY A 32 -3.63 1.71 -14.82
N GLN A 33 -4.90 1.34 -14.61
CA GLN A 33 -5.36 0.76 -13.34
C GLN A 33 -4.73 -0.62 -13.08
N GLN A 34 -4.63 -1.45 -14.11
CA GLN A 34 -3.93 -2.75 -14.01
C GLN A 34 -2.44 -2.58 -13.72
N GLN A 35 -1.80 -1.62 -14.37
CA GLN A 35 -0.39 -1.31 -14.13
C GLN A 35 -0.15 -0.81 -12.70
N TRP A 36 -1.04 0.05 -12.19
CA TRP A 36 -1.01 0.52 -10.81
C TRP A 36 -1.12 -0.63 -9.80
N ALA A 37 -2.11 -1.52 -9.98
CA ALA A 37 -2.30 -2.67 -9.10
C ALA A 37 -1.12 -3.66 -9.16
N ALA A 38 -0.51 -3.84 -10.34
CA ALA A 38 0.70 -4.63 -10.50
C ALA A 38 1.91 -3.98 -9.79
N SER A 39 2.04 -2.65 -9.83
CA SER A 39 3.08 -1.93 -9.07
C SER A 39 2.89 -2.07 -7.57
N CYS A 40 1.66 -1.94 -7.06
CA CYS A 40 1.34 -2.19 -5.66
C CYS A 40 1.74 -3.60 -5.21
N GLN A 41 1.38 -4.62 -5.99
CA GLN A 41 1.76 -6.01 -5.71
C GLN A 41 3.28 -6.22 -5.73
N ARG A 42 3.99 -5.65 -6.72
CA ARG A 42 5.46 -5.73 -6.77
C ARG A 42 6.11 -5.03 -5.58
N SER A 43 5.57 -3.89 -5.15
CA SER A 43 6.06 -3.18 -3.97
C SER A 43 5.92 -4.07 -2.72
N ALA A 44 4.74 -4.66 -2.51
CA ALA A 44 4.51 -5.62 -1.41
C ALA A 44 5.46 -6.84 -1.47
N ASP A 45 5.60 -7.46 -2.65
CA ASP A 45 6.46 -8.62 -2.88
C ASP A 45 7.94 -8.30 -2.52
N ARG A 46 8.44 -7.08 -2.82
CA ARG A 46 9.81 -6.65 -2.45
C ARG A 46 10.06 -6.65 -0.94
N HIS A 47 9.01 -6.48 -0.14
CA HIS A 47 9.08 -6.50 1.32
C HIS A 47 8.67 -7.84 1.94
N GLY A 48 8.50 -8.88 1.10
CA GLY A 48 8.19 -10.24 1.53
C GLY A 48 6.70 -10.51 1.77
N TYR A 49 5.82 -9.59 1.37
CA TYR A 49 4.37 -9.74 1.52
C TYR A 49 3.76 -10.28 0.23
N SER A 50 3.06 -11.40 0.31
CA SER A 50 2.48 -12.04 -0.87
C SER A 50 1.14 -12.74 -0.62
N ALA A 51 0.71 -12.86 0.64
CA ALA A 51 -0.64 -13.32 0.95
C ALA A 51 -1.65 -12.22 0.63
N VAL A 52 -2.86 -12.62 0.23
CA VAL A 52 -3.93 -11.67 -0.16
C VAL A 52 -4.20 -10.66 0.95
N ASP A 53 -4.35 -11.10 2.20
CA ASP A 53 -4.64 -10.21 3.33
C ASP A 53 -3.50 -9.23 3.60
N GLU A 54 -2.24 -9.65 3.42
CA GLU A 54 -1.07 -8.77 3.56
C GLU A 54 -1.07 -7.68 2.48
N VAL A 55 -1.31 -8.07 1.23
CA VAL A 55 -1.34 -7.14 0.09
C VAL A 55 -2.55 -6.19 0.18
N MET A 56 -3.70 -6.66 0.68
CA MET A 56 -4.86 -5.81 0.95
C MET A 56 -4.60 -4.77 2.05
N ARG A 57 -3.74 -5.09 3.02
CA ARG A 57 -3.28 -4.09 4.00
C ARG A 57 -2.25 -3.14 3.38
N TRP A 58 -1.38 -3.66 2.51
CA TRP A 58 -0.38 -2.88 1.80
C TRP A 58 -1.00 -1.84 0.86
N VAL A 59 -2.09 -2.18 0.16
CA VAL A 59 -2.71 -1.25 -0.80
C VAL A 59 -3.28 0.00 -0.13
N ASN A 60 -3.71 -0.08 1.14
CA ASN A 60 -4.10 1.10 1.89
C ASN A 60 -2.91 2.06 2.09
N LEU A 61 -1.75 1.53 2.48
CA LEU A 61 -0.51 2.31 2.60
C LEU A 61 -0.12 2.92 1.25
N TYR A 62 -0.07 2.11 0.20
CA TYR A 62 0.31 2.52 -1.15
C TYR A 62 -0.64 3.56 -1.73
N ALA A 63 -1.96 3.38 -1.56
CA ALA A 63 -2.97 4.33 -2.01
C ALA A 63 -2.93 5.64 -1.22
N VAL A 64 -2.62 5.64 0.08
CA VAL A 64 -2.57 6.91 0.83
C VAL A 64 -1.23 7.62 0.62
N LEU A 65 -0.12 6.90 0.70
CA LEU A 65 1.24 7.45 0.69
C LEU A 65 1.81 7.64 -0.73
N GLY A 66 1.14 7.09 -1.75
CA GLY A 66 1.49 7.26 -3.16
C GLY A 66 2.37 6.14 -3.71
N ASP A 67 2.56 6.19 -5.03
CA ASP A 67 3.16 5.10 -5.80
C ASP A 67 4.66 4.90 -5.53
N ASP A 68 5.32 5.92 -4.98
CA ASP A 68 6.71 5.86 -4.53
C ASP A 68 6.87 5.19 -3.16
N PHE A 69 5.78 4.78 -2.49
CA PHE A 69 5.88 4.11 -1.19
C PHE A 69 6.63 2.77 -1.28
N PRO A 70 7.58 2.49 -0.37
CA PRO A 70 8.00 3.29 0.81
C PRO A 70 9.27 4.16 0.58
N ASP A 71 9.66 4.38 -0.66
CA ASP A 71 10.95 4.96 -1.06
C ASP A 71 10.94 6.50 -1.14
N ALA A 72 9.78 7.16 -1.06
CA ALA A 72 9.69 8.62 -1.11
C ALA A 72 10.47 9.30 0.03
N PRO A 73 11.11 10.48 -0.19
CA PRO A 73 12.02 11.09 0.78
C PRO A 73 11.45 11.30 2.19
N ASP A 74 10.18 11.68 2.28
CA ASP A 74 9.43 11.99 3.51
C ASP A 74 8.95 10.75 4.29
N GLN A 75 9.21 9.54 3.79
CA GLN A 75 8.70 8.29 4.37
C GLN A 75 9.73 7.51 5.19
N ALA A 76 10.64 8.24 5.85
CA ALA A 76 11.71 7.64 6.65
C ALA A 76 11.20 6.75 7.80
N SER A 77 10.11 7.12 8.47
CA SER A 77 9.52 6.32 9.54
C SER A 77 9.00 4.97 9.04
N TYR A 78 8.36 4.94 7.87
CA TYR A 78 7.92 3.69 7.25
C TYR A 78 9.09 2.78 6.86
N ARG A 79 10.17 3.33 6.29
CA ARG A 79 11.38 2.55 5.97
C ARG A 79 12.03 1.96 7.23
N GLN A 80 12.04 2.72 8.34
CA GLN A 80 12.55 2.22 9.61
C GLN A 80 11.73 1.02 10.12
N LEU A 81 10.40 1.10 10.08
CA LEU A 81 9.51 -0.01 10.45
C LEU A 81 9.71 -1.23 9.54
N LEU A 82 9.94 -1.01 8.24
CA LEU A 82 10.21 -2.08 7.29
C LEU A 82 11.56 -2.76 7.54
N GLY A 83 12.57 -2.01 8.00
CA GLY A 83 13.90 -2.52 8.33
C GLY A 83 14.02 -3.15 9.72
N GLU A 84 12.98 -3.12 10.55
CA GLU A 84 13.03 -3.61 11.93
C GLU A 84 13.24 -5.14 11.97
N LYS A 85 14.35 -5.55 12.59
CA LYS A 85 14.74 -6.96 12.74
C LYS A 85 13.98 -7.60 13.90
N GLY A 86 13.62 -8.88 13.77
CA GLY A 86 12.96 -9.65 14.83
C GLY A 86 11.45 -9.40 14.96
N VAL A 87 10.88 -8.49 14.17
CA VAL A 87 9.43 -8.26 14.13
C VAL A 87 8.77 -9.20 13.12
N LEU A 88 7.66 -9.83 13.54
CA LEU A 88 6.86 -10.69 12.68
C LEU A 88 6.19 -9.88 11.55
N PRO A 89 6.02 -10.45 10.33
CA PRO A 89 5.42 -9.75 9.20
C PRO A 89 4.07 -9.08 9.51
N GLU A 90 3.19 -9.77 10.22
CA GLU A 90 1.89 -9.26 10.63
C GLU A 90 2.00 -8.08 11.62
N GLN A 91 2.89 -8.19 12.62
CA GLN A 91 3.12 -7.11 13.58
C GLN A 91 3.74 -5.89 12.88
N ARG A 92 4.61 -6.10 11.90
CA ARG A 92 5.16 -5.02 11.08
C ARG A 92 4.06 -4.31 10.29
N LEU A 93 3.13 -5.04 9.68
CA LEU A 93 1.96 -4.44 9.03
C LEU A 93 1.08 -3.68 10.03
N ASN A 94 0.90 -4.17 11.25
CA ASN A 94 0.18 -3.46 12.32
C ASN A 94 0.87 -2.13 12.65
N ASN A 95 2.20 -2.14 12.78
CA ASN A 95 2.98 -0.94 13.05
C ASN A 95 2.87 0.08 11.90
N LEU A 96 2.93 -0.37 10.64
CA LEU A 96 2.76 0.49 9.47
C LEU A 96 1.35 1.12 9.42
N SER A 97 0.31 0.33 9.71
CA SER A 97 -1.06 0.84 9.79
C SER A 97 -1.22 1.89 10.91
N ALA A 98 -0.62 1.66 12.08
CA ALA A 98 -0.64 2.62 13.18
C ALA A 98 0.12 3.92 12.81
N GLU A 99 1.24 3.81 12.12
CA GLU A 99 2.01 4.97 11.64
C GLU A 99 1.24 5.78 10.60
N LEU A 100 0.54 5.11 9.68
CA LEU A 100 -0.37 5.76 8.74
C LEU A 100 -1.46 6.57 9.44
N GLN A 101 -2.08 5.99 10.47
CA GLN A 101 -3.08 6.70 11.26
C GLN A 101 -2.49 7.95 11.93
N ARG A 102 -1.32 7.83 12.57
CA ARG A 102 -0.65 9.00 13.18
C ARG A 102 -0.36 10.09 12.15
N HIS A 103 0.14 9.74 10.97
CA HIS A 103 0.41 10.69 9.90
C HIS A 103 -0.88 11.41 9.46
N GLN A 104 -1.98 10.68 9.26
CA GLN A 104 -3.26 11.29 8.89
C GLN A 104 -3.81 12.23 9.97
N LEU A 105 -3.67 11.88 11.25
CA LEU A 105 -4.05 12.77 12.36
C LEU A 105 -3.21 14.05 12.34
N ALA A 106 -1.89 13.93 12.23
CA ALA A 106 -0.99 15.07 12.21
C ALA A 106 -1.27 16.02 11.02
N GLN A 107 -1.57 15.47 9.84
CA GLN A 107 -2.00 16.29 8.69
C GLN A 107 -3.30 17.04 8.99
N LYS A 108 -4.28 16.37 9.57
CA LYS A 108 -5.56 17.01 9.91
C LYS A 108 -5.41 18.15 10.91
N GLU A 109 -4.53 18.01 11.90
CA GLU A 109 -4.24 19.06 12.90
C GLU A 109 -3.50 20.27 12.30
N LEU A 110 -2.69 20.06 11.26
CA LEU A 110 -1.99 21.15 10.56
C LEU A 110 -2.90 22.00 9.65
N PHE A 111 -4.04 21.44 9.22
CA PHE A 111 -5.01 22.11 8.35
C PHE A 111 -6.32 22.48 9.06
N ALA A 112 -6.40 22.32 10.39
CA ALA A 112 -7.53 22.71 11.23
C ALA A 112 -7.32 24.09 11.86
#